data_AF-A0A4S2M3L0-F1
#
_entry.id   AF-A0A4S2M3L0-F1
#
_cell.length_a   1.000
_cell.length_b   1.000
_cell.length_c   1.000
_cell.angle_alpha   90.00
_cell.angle_beta   90.00
_cell.angle_gamma   90.00
#
_symmetry.space_group_name_H-M   'P 1'
#
loop_
_entity.id
_entity.type
_entity.pdbx_description
1 polymer ?
#
loop_
_entity_poly.entity_id
_entity_poly.type
_entity_poly.pdbx_seq_one_letter_code
_entity_poly.pdbx_strand_id
1 'polypeptide(L)'
;MVAHSLLTVLLVVAANAYDNRLDEIRSVEDYLNICINGTHHKKAPSPEPTDDHICTDWASMSCCEHKTMRSVQDSLLYGFNHSHCKPMSQKCINMFKRELCFYECSPHVGPWLVKTQSLRRRERSYLVPLCEEDCNKWYEACKNEETCVRDWSVEFEWSEGMNVCPADSSCELFSNVYKDASDFCHAIWDGGWKVEKAPRCMHFVAVDERSKEHNQRVARQAAEEIIRRLSGTCSACSQFSGLVFLLSLTIPLVFGIRY
;
A
#
# COMPACT_ATOMS: atom_id res chain seq x y z
N MET A 1 -8.97 45.37 -0.10
CA MET A 1 -7.72 44.64 -0.41
C MET A 1 -7.44 43.48 0.53
N VAL A 2 -7.65 43.60 1.85
CA VAL A 2 -7.31 42.53 2.83
C VAL A 2 -8.23 41.29 2.73
N ALA A 3 -9.53 41.45 2.44
CA ALA A 3 -10.47 40.34 2.33
C ALA A 3 -10.24 39.44 1.10
N HIS A 4 -9.79 40.02 -0.03
CA HIS A 4 -9.40 39.24 -1.19
C HIS A 4 -8.16 38.39 -0.88
N SER A 5 -7.14 38.95 -0.23
CA SER A 5 -5.94 38.22 0.16
C SER A 5 -6.22 37.08 1.15
N LEU A 6 -7.16 37.26 2.09
CA LEU A 6 -7.57 36.17 3.00
C LEU A 6 -8.28 35.03 2.26
N LEU A 7 -9.15 35.36 1.29
CA LEU A 7 -9.86 34.37 0.48
C LEU A 7 -8.90 33.61 -0.44
N THR A 8 -7.91 34.27 -1.04
CA THR A 8 -6.87 33.59 -1.83
C THR A 8 -5.99 32.70 -0.97
N VAL A 9 -5.62 33.13 0.24
CA VAL A 9 -4.85 32.31 1.18
C VAL A 9 -5.67 31.09 1.63
N LEU A 10 -6.96 31.26 1.94
CA LEU A 10 -7.86 30.15 2.28
C LEU A 10 -8.04 29.16 1.12
N LEU A 11 -8.17 29.64 -0.12
CA LEU A 11 -8.26 28.79 -1.31
C LEU A 11 -6.96 28.03 -1.59
N VAL A 12 -5.80 28.67 -1.41
CA VAL A 12 -4.49 28.02 -1.56
C VAL A 12 -4.25 27.00 -0.44
N VAL A 13 -4.66 27.31 0.80
CA VAL A 13 -4.59 26.36 1.94
C VAL A 13 -5.53 25.17 1.73
N ALA A 14 -6.75 25.40 1.21
CA ALA A 14 -7.69 24.34 0.88
C ALA A 14 -7.21 23.46 -0.28
N ALA A 15 -6.61 24.05 -1.33
CA ALA A 15 -6.03 23.32 -2.45
C ALA A 15 -4.83 22.45 -2.01
N ASN A 16 -3.98 22.95 -1.11
CA ASN A 16 -2.85 22.18 -0.58
C ASN A 16 -3.27 21.06 0.39
N ALA A 17 -4.44 21.16 1.02
CA ALA A 17 -4.97 20.11 1.89
C ALA A 17 -5.60 18.94 1.11
N TYR A 18 -6.02 19.17 -0.14
CA TYR A 18 -6.73 18.21 -0.98
C TYR A 18 -5.90 17.68 -2.16
N ASP A 19 -4.56 17.82 -2.13
CA ASP A 19 -3.73 17.21 -3.16
C ASP A 19 -3.60 15.71 -2.90
N ASN A 20 -4.34 14.90 -3.64
CA ASN A 20 -4.26 13.46 -3.68
C ASN A 20 -4.11 13.01 -5.14
N ARG A 21 -2.86 12.81 -5.59
CA ARG A 21 -2.59 12.39 -6.98
C ARG A 21 -3.29 11.08 -7.37
N LEU A 22 -3.70 10.24 -6.41
CA LEU A 22 -4.44 9.01 -6.70
C LEU A 22 -5.85 9.31 -7.25
N ASP A 23 -6.41 10.49 -6.99
CA ASP A 23 -7.69 10.95 -7.57
C ASP A 23 -7.55 11.36 -9.05
N GLU A 24 -6.33 11.52 -9.53
CA GLU A 24 -6.01 11.85 -10.92
C GLU A 24 -5.91 10.60 -11.81
N ILE A 25 -5.90 9.40 -11.24
CA ILE A 25 -5.82 8.15 -11.98
C ILE A 25 -7.12 7.92 -12.78
N ARG A 26 -7.02 7.83 -14.12
CA ARG A 26 -8.19 7.71 -15.01
C ARG A 26 -8.19 6.46 -15.88
N SER A 27 -7.06 5.78 -15.99
CA SER A 27 -6.88 4.63 -16.88
C SER A 27 -6.24 3.45 -16.17
N VAL A 28 -6.24 2.29 -16.84
CA VAL A 28 -5.51 1.12 -16.36
C VAL A 28 -4.01 1.43 -16.32
N GLU A 29 -3.50 2.12 -17.32
CA GLU A 29 -2.09 2.48 -17.48
C GLU A 29 -1.58 3.37 -16.35
N ASP A 30 -2.41 4.27 -15.82
CA ASP A 30 -2.06 5.15 -14.69
C ASP A 30 -1.85 4.37 -13.37
N TYR A 31 -2.48 3.20 -13.22
CA TYR A 31 -2.25 2.29 -12.09
C TYR A 31 -1.00 1.42 -12.26
N LEU A 32 -0.45 1.35 -13.46
CA LEU A 32 0.69 0.49 -13.74
C LEU A 32 1.99 1.27 -13.65
N ASN A 33 3.05 0.59 -13.22
CA ASN A 33 4.40 1.13 -13.21
C ASN A 33 4.51 2.43 -12.38
N ILE A 34 3.81 2.46 -11.25
CA ILE A 34 3.74 3.61 -10.35
C ILE A 34 4.43 3.25 -9.03
N CYS A 35 5.20 4.20 -8.51
CA CYS A 35 5.87 4.05 -7.22
C CYS A 35 5.03 4.68 -6.10
N ILE A 36 5.15 4.16 -4.88
CA ILE A 36 4.58 4.76 -3.68
C ILE A 36 5.20 6.16 -3.51
N ASN A 37 4.41 7.16 -3.13
CA ASN A 37 4.95 8.44 -2.68
C ASN A 37 5.45 8.33 -1.22
N GLY A 38 6.59 7.67 -1.06
CA GLY A 38 7.26 7.39 0.22
C GLY A 38 8.62 8.06 0.36
N THR A 39 9.32 7.73 1.45
CA THR A 39 10.62 8.33 1.79
C THR A 39 11.77 7.82 0.91
N HIS A 40 11.75 6.54 0.53
CA HIS A 40 12.84 5.89 -0.20
C HIS A 40 12.46 5.46 -1.63
N HIS A 41 11.26 5.83 -2.07
CA HIS A 41 10.74 5.57 -3.40
C HIS A 41 11.14 6.66 -4.39
N LYS A 42 11.42 6.25 -5.62
CA LYS A 42 11.59 7.12 -6.79
C LYS A 42 10.23 7.65 -7.26
N LYS A 43 10.24 8.69 -8.09
CA LYS A 43 9.02 9.22 -8.72
C LYS A 43 8.38 8.26 -9.72
N ALA A 44 9.20 7.46 -10.39
CA ALA A 44 8.80 6.47 -11.39
C ALA A 44 9.82 5.33 -11.40
N PRO A 45 9.42 4.12 -11.82
CA PRO A 45 10.34 3.00 -11.84
C PRO A 45 11.39 3.17 -12.94
N SER A 46 12.60 2.71 -12.65
CA SER A 46 13.70 2.65 -13.61
C SER A 46 14.63 1.50 -13.25
N PRO A 47 15.47 1.03 -14.21
CA PRO A 47 16.49 0.06 -13.91
C PRO A 47 17.50 0.58 -12.86
N GLU A 48 18.01 -0.33 -12.04
CA GLU A 48 19.08 -0.12 -11.07
C GLU A 48 20.23 -1.11 -11.34
N PRO A 49 21.46 -0.81 -10.91
CA PRO A 49 22.55 -1.78 -10.91
C PRO A 49 22.17 -3.11 -10.27
N THR A 50 22.62 -4.20 -10.88
CA THR A 50 22.47 -5.57 -10.36
C THR A 50 23.78 -5.99 -9.68
N ASP A 51 23.68 -6.48 -8.45
CA ASP A 51 24.78 -7.10 -7.73
C ASP A 51 24.28 -8.08 -6.65
N ASP A 52 25.17 -8.58 -5.80
CA ASP A 52 24.84 -9.55 -4.75
C ASP A 52 24.15 -8.87 -3.56
N HIS A 53 22.87 -8.54 -3.72
CA HIS A 53 21.98 -8.09 -2.66
C HIS A 53 20.57 -8.68 -2.81
N ILE A 54 19.85 -8.81 -1.69
CA ILE A 54 18.56 -9.48 -1.62
C ILE A 54 17.43 -8.84 -2.45
N CYS A 55 17.57 -7.57 -2.83
CA CYS A 55 16.59 -6.87 -3.67
C CYS A 55 16.90 -6.92 -5.19
N THR A 56 17.92 -7.66 -5.64
CA THR A 56 18.36 -7.66 -7.05
C THR A 56 17.26 -8.13 -8.00
N ASP A 57 16.34 -8.94 -7.51
CA ASP A 57 15.20 -9.42 -8.29
C ASP A 57 14.33 -8.25 -8.84
N TRP A 58 14.31 -7.07 -8.21
CA TRP A 58 13.56 -5.90 -8.69
C TRP A 58 14.38 -4.92 -9.56
N ALA A 59 15.68 -5.15 -9.74
CA ALA A 59 16.59 -4.18 -10.35
C ALA A 59 16.27 -3.81 -11.81
N SER A 60 15.66 -4.70 -12.60
CA SER A 60 15.30 -4.38 -13.99
C SER A 60 14.24 -3.28 -14.13
N MET A 61 13.38 -3.13 -13.12
CA MET A 61 12.32 -2.13 -13.08
C MET A 61 11.94 -1.82 -11.63
N SER A 62 12.73 -0.97 -10.99
CA SER A 62 12.64 -0.74 -9.54
C SER A 62 12.03 0.62 -9.22
N CYS A 63 11.23 0.68 -8.16
CA CYS A 63 10.79 1.90 -7.50
C CYS A 63 11.73 2.41 -6.40
N CYS A 64 12.76 1.65 -6.02
CA CYS A 64 13.78 2.07 -5.06
C CYS A 64 15.12 2.32 -5.79
N GLU A 65 15.98 3.14 -5.20
CA GLU A 65 17.37 3.34 -5.68
C GLU A 65 18.28 2.19 -5.20
N HIS A 66 19.39 1.94 -5.89
CA HIS A 66 20.39 0.95 -5.49
C HIS A 66 20.89 1.13 -4.04
N LYS A 67 21.04 2.38 -3.57
CA LYS A 67 21.41 2.67 -2.17
C LYS A 67 20.36 2.17 -1.18
N THR A 68 19.07 2.24 -1.55
CA THR A 68 17.96 1.72 -0.75
C THR A 68 18.02 0.20 -0.71
N MET A 69 18.26 -0.46 -1.85
CA MET A 69 18.43 -1.92 -1.92
C MET A 69 19.54 -2.43 -0.98
N ARG A 70 20.71 -1.77 -1.00
CA ARG A 70 21.82 -2.06 -0.08
C ARG A 70 21.43 -1.83 1.38
N SER A 71 20.74 -0.73 1.65
CA SER A 71 20.28 -0.43 3.02
C SER A 71 19.25 -1.45 3.54
N VAL A 72 18.39 -2.02 2.70
CA VAL A 72 17.50 -3.12 3.09
C VAL A 72 18.31 -4.37 3.50
N GLN A 73 19.35 -4.70 2.74
CA GLN A 73 20.23 -5.82 3.05
C GLN A 73 20.99 -5.63 4.37
N ASP A 74 21.48 -4.41 4.65
CA ASP A 74 22.40 -4.18 5.76
C ASP A 74 21.67 -3.78 7.05
N SER A 75 20.61 -2.98 6.96
CA SER A 75 19.98 -2.33 8.13
C SER A 75 18.45 -2.34 8.16
N LEU A 76 17.77 -2.92 7.16
CA LEU A 76 16.30 -2.95 7.07
C LEU A 76 15.60 -1.57 7.10
N LEU A 77 16.34 -0.50 6.76
CA LEU A 77 15.86 0.88 6.71
C LEU A 77 15.25 1.38 8.04
N TYR A 78 14.82 2.65 8.02
CA TYR A 78 13.96 3.29 9.04
C TYR A 78 14.46 3.33 10.49
N GLY A 79 15.67 2.85 10.78
CA GLY A 79 16.10 2.63 12.16
C GLY A 79 15.25 1.56 12.86
N PHE A 80 14.66 0.61 12.11
CA PHE A 80 13.73 -0.35 12.66
C PHE A 80 14.45 -1.62 13.17
N ASN A 81 14.45 -1.81 14.48
CA ASN A 81 14.95 -2.99 15.16
C ASN A 81 13.95 -4.16 15.07
N HIS A 82 14.26 -5.10 14.18
CA HIS A 82 13.53 -6.37 14.04
C HIS A 82 13.86 -7.38 15.14
N SER A 83 14.93 -7.14 15.91
CA SER A 83 15.38 -7.98 17.04
C SER A 83 15.09 -7.30 18.40
N HIS A 84 13.93 -6.67 18.53
CA HIS A 84 13.53 -5.91 19.72
C HIS A 84 13.30 -6.76 20.98
N CYS A 85 13.00 -8.05 20.84
CA CYS A 85 12.87 -9.00 21.95
C CYS A 85 14.14 -9.81 22.19
N LYS A 86 14.69 -10.38 21.11
CA LYS A 86 15.93 -11.15 21.08
C LYS A 86 16.49 -11.14 19.64
N PRO A 87 17.75 -11.57 19.43
CA PRO A 87 18.28 -11.72 18.08
C PRO A 87 17.40 -12.64 17.22
N MET A 88 16.85 -12.08 16.13
CA MET A 88 15.99 -12.82 15.19
C MET A 88 16.82 -13.77 14.33
N SER A 89 16.29 -14.96 14.03
CA SER A 89 17.01 -15.91 13.16
C SER A 89 17.19 -15.38 11.73
N GLN A 90 18.24 -15.86 11.06
CA GLN A 90 18.51 -15.52 9.66
C GLN A 90 17.35 -15.90 8.72
N LYS A 91 16.63 -16.98 9.05
CA LYS A 91 15.49 -17.46 8.27
C LYS A 91 14.36 -16.44 8.29
N CYS A 92 14.00 -15.92 9.45
CA CYS A 92 12.92 -14.95 9.59
C CYS A 92 13.33 -13.57 9.07
N ILE A 93 14.52 -13.07 9.44
CA ILE A 93 14.97 -11.72 9.04
C ILE A 93 15.09 -11.59 7.51
N ASN A 94 15.48 -12.66 6.81
CA ASN A 94 15.53 -12.67 5.35
C ASN A 94 14.15 -12.50 4.71
N MET A 95 13.08 -13.01 5.34
CA MET A 95 11.72 -12.81 4.84
C MET A 95 11.27 -11.36 4.98
N PHE A 96 11.57 -10.71 6.11
CA PHE A 96 11.35 -9.27 6.29
C PHE A 96 12.15 -8.44 5.28
N LYS A 97 13.40 -8.81 5.01
CA LYS A 97 14.20 -8.13 3.97
C LYS A 97 13.56 -8.25 2.59
N ARG A 98 13.11 -9.45 2.18
CA ARG A 98 12.43 -9.64 0.89
C ARG A 98 11.11 -8.87 0.81
N GLU A 99 10.33 -8.87 1.89
CA GLU A 99 9.08 -8.12 1.97
C GLU A 99 9.34 -6.61 1.84
N LEU A 100 10.37 -6.11 2.52
CA LEU A 100 10.80 -4.72 2.40
C LEU A 100 11.33 -4.39 1.00
N CYS A 101 12.08 -5.29 0.34
CA CYS A 101 12.44 -5.10 -1.06
C CYS A 101 11.19 -4.98 -1.95
N PHE A 102 10.16 -5.79 -1.72
CA PHE A 102 8.91 -5.66 -2.45
C PHE A 102 8.26 -4.29 -2.20
N TYR A 103 8.15 -3.88 -0.93
CA TYR A 103 7.52 -2.62 -0.55
C TYR A 103 8.24 -1.40 -1.14
N GLU A 104 9.58 -1.39 -1.11
CA GLU A 104 10.38 -0.28 -1.62
C GLU A 104 10.49 -0.28 -3.15
N CYS A 105 10.61 -1.46 -3.76
CA CYS A 105 11.09 -1.58 -5.13
C CYS A 105 10.01 -2.05 -6.13
N SER A 106 8.90 -2.64 -5.70
CA SER A 106 7.86 -3.14 -6.61
C SER A 106 7.12 -1.98 -7.30
N PRO A 107 7.04 -1.97 -8.64
CA PRO A 107 6.30 -0.96 -9.40
C PRO A 107 4.84 -1.36 -9.68
N HIS A 108 4.36 -2.44 -9.04
CA HIS A 108 3.11 -3.10 -9.39
C HIS A 108 2.01 -2.93 -8.33
N VAL A 109 2.24 -2.16 -7.27
CA VAL A 109 1.27 -1.98 -6.17
C VAL A 109 0.24 -0.86 -6.39
N GLY A 110 0.24 -0.22 -7.57
CA GLY A 110 -0.62 0.92 -7.90
C GLY A 110 -2.10 0.79 -7.51
N PRO A 111 -2.79 -0.32 -7.85
CA PRO A 111 -4.21 -0.53 -7.49
C PRO A 111 -4.52 -0.54 -5.98
N TRP A 112 -3.49 -0.65 -5.14
CA TRP A 112 -3.59 -0.77 -3.68
C TRP A 112 -2.94 0.42 -2.95
N LEU A 113 -2.61 1.49 -3.67
CA LEU A 113 -2.10 2.71 -3.05
C LEU A 113 -3.25 3.45 -2.37
N VAL A 114 -2.99 3.89 -1.14
CA VAL A 114 -3.88 4.78 -0.38
C VAL A 114 -3.07 5.95 0.17
N LYS A 115 -3.72 7.11 0.26
CA LYS A 115 -3.15 8.30 0.90
C LYS A 115 -3.04 8.10 2.41
N THR A 116 -1.98 8.61 3.01
CA THR A 116 -1.81 8.68 4.47
C THR A 116 -1.75 10.11 4.95
N GLN A 117 -1.85 10.30 6.27
CA GLN A 117 -1.68 11.61 6.91
C GLN A 117 -0.20 11.97 7.19
N SER A 118 0.74 11.05 6.95
CA SER A 118 2.17 11.27 7.19
C SER A 118 2.80 12.15 6.12
N LEU A 119 3.56 13.15 6.56
CA LEU A 119 4.34 14.01 5.66
C LEU A 119 5.53 13.29 5.01
N ARG A 120 6.08 12.27 5.66
CA ARG A 120 7.25 11.50 5.18
C ARG A 120 6.85 10.34 4.27
N ARG A 121 5.63 9.81 4.49
CA ARG A 121 5.05 8.70 3.75
C ARG A 121 3.66 9.10 3.30
N ARG A 122 3.55 9.89 2.23
CA ARG A 122 2.27 10.44 1.78
C ARG A 122 1.31 9.35 1.28
N GLU A 123 1.85 8.21 0.87
CA GLU A 123 1.10 7.04 0.42
C GLU A 123 1.63 5.76 1.05
N ARG A 124 0.76 4.75 1.15
CA ARG A 124 1.13 3.37 1.50
C ARG A 124 0.42 2.38 0.60
N SER A 125 0.95 1.17 0.52
CA SER A 125 0.18 0.02 0.07
C SER A 125 -0.77 -0.46 1.18
N TYR A 126 -1.98 -0.83 0.79
CA TYR A 126 -3.01 -1.33 1.72
C TYR A 126 -3.81 -2.46 1.07
N LEU A 127 -3.94 -3.58 1.78
CA LEU A 127 -4.61 -4.80 1.34
C LEU A 127 -4.08 -5.34 -0.01
N VAL A 128 -2.77 -5.26 -0.23
CA VAL A 128 -2.15 -5.91 -1.39
C VAL A 128 -2.41 -7.42 -1.28
N PRO A 129 -2.87 -8.10 -2.34
CA PRO A 129 -3.26 -9.50 -2.26
C PRO A 129 -2.01 -10.36 -2.19
N LEU A 130 -1.58 -10.78 -1.01
CA LEU A 130 -0.44 -11.68 -0.84
C LEU A 130 -0.85 -13.12 -1.14
N CYS A 131 -0.07 -13.84 -1.95
CA CYS A 131 -0.34 -15.25 -2.15
C CYS A 131 -0.23 -16.03 -0.84
N GLU A 132 -1.23 -16.87 -0.56
CA GLU A 132 -1.28 -17.74 0.63
C GLU A 132 0.01 -18.53 0.85
N GLU A 133 0.64 -19.03 -0.22
CA GLU A 133 1.92 -19.74 -0.14
C GLU A 133 3.07 -18.87 0.38
N ASP A 134 3.20 -17.63 -0.10
CA ASP A 134 4.24 -16.70 0.33
C ASP A 134 4.02 -16.28 1.79
N CYS A 135 2.76 -16.02 2.16
CA CYS A 135 2.40 -15.73 3.54
C CYS A 135 2.74 -16.90 4.49
N ASN A 136 2.37 -18.12 4.11
CA ASN A 136 2.68 -19.33 4.88
C ASN A 136 4.20 -19.50 5.04
N LYS A 137 5.00 -19.29 3.97
CA LYS A 137 6.46 -19.37 4.06
C LYS A 137 7.03 -18.32 5.02
N TRP A 138 6.50 -17.10 5.01
CA TRP A 138 6.95 -16.04 5.89
C TRP A 138 6.62 -16.37 7.35
N TYR A 139 5.39 -16.74 7.64
CA TYR A 139 4.98 -17.14 8.98
C TYR A 139 5.77 -18.36 9.49
N GLU A 140 5.95 -19.40 8.67
CA GLU A 140 6.72 -20.59 9.03
C GLU A 140 8.23 -20.31 9.22
N ALA A 141 8.74 -19.22 8.66
CA ALA A 141 10.09 -18.73 8.97
C ALA A 141 10.18 -18.07 10.34
N CYS A 142 9.07 -17.47 10.81
CA CYS A 142 9.06 -16.54 11.95
C CYS A 142 8.28 -17.02 13.17
N LYS A 143 7.46 -18.07 13.10
CA LYS A 143 6.52 -18.47 14.17
C LYS A 143 7.16 -18.79 15.53
N ASN A 144 8.45 -19.07 15.56
CA ASN A 144 9.23 -19.35 16.78
C ASN A 144 10.11 -18.16 17.23
N GLU A 145 10.06 -17.04 16.49
CA GLU A 145 10.63 -15.76 16.91
C GLU A 145 9.72 -15.10 17.93
N GLU A 146 10.20 -14.03 18.58
CA GLU A 146 9.45 -13.29 19.60
C GLU A 146 9.17 -11.86 19.18
N THR A 147 8.00 -11.37 19.56
CA THR A 147 7.63 -9.95 19.47
C THR A 147 6.84 -9.54 20.70
N CYS A 148 6.76 -8.24 20.94
CA CYS A 148 6.07 -7.64 22.07
C CYS A 148 4.86 -6.79 21.66
N VAL A 149 4.61 -6.66 20.36
CA VAL A 149 3.46 -5.97 19.79
C VAL A 149 2.98 -6.72 18.56
N ARG A 150 1.71 -6.53 18.21
CA ARG A 150 1.04 -7.27 17.14
C ARG A 150 1.06 -6.49 15.82
N ASP A 151 0.95 -5.16 15.88
CA ASP A 151 1.05 -4.29 14.71
C ASP A 151 2.31 -3.45 14.79
N TRP A 152 3.29 -3.81 13.96
CA TRP A 152 4.61 -3.19 13.94
C TRP A 152 4.60 -1.80 13.31
N SER A 153 3.49 -1.39 12.68
CA SER A 153 3.36 -0.07 12.08
C SER A 153 3.03 1.02 13.09
N VAL A 154 2.35 0.67 14.19
CA VAL A 154 1.71 1.67 15.07
C VAL A 154 1.86 1.40 16.57
N GLU A 155 2.13 0.17 17.01
CA GLU A 155 2.10 -0.17 18.44
C GLU A 155 3.44 -0.03 19.17
N PHE A 156 4.55 0.13 18.44
CA PHE A 156 5.84 0.38 19.07
C PHE A 156 5.97 1.80 19.63
N GLU A 157 6.67 1.92 20.76
CA GLU A 157 7.24 3.19 21.19
C GLU A 157 8.53 3.48 20.41
N TRP A 158 8.93 4.75 20.34
CA TRP A 158 10.16 5.17 19.67
C TRP A 158 11.08 5.88 20.64
N SER A 159 12.30 5.37 20.80
CA SER A 159 13.35 5.94 21.65
C SER A 159 14.68 5.94 20.90
N GLU A 160 15.43 7.04 20.99
CA GLU A 160 16.74 7.21 20.31
C GLU A 160 16.74 6.86 18.81
N GLY A 161 15.58 7.02 18.14
CA GLY A 161 15.45 6.75 16.71
C GLY A 161 15.22 5.28 16.33
N MET A 162 14.94 4.41 17.31
CA MET A 162 14.57 3.00 17.09
C MET A 162 13.24 2.67 17.77
N ASN A 163 12.56 1.64 17.26
CA ASN A 163 11.38 1.08 17.90
C ASN A 163 11.76 0.28 19.17
N VAL A 164 10.97 0.45 20.23
CA VAL A 164 11.14 -0.20 21.52
C VAL A 164 9.78 -0.75 21.97
N CYS A 165 9.79 -1.92 22.61
CA CYS A 165 8.59 -2.50 23.21
C CYS A 165 7.96 -1.55 24.24
N PRO A 166 6.63 -1.33 24.20
CA PRO A 166 5.92 -0.61 25.25
C PRO A 166 6.21 -1.18 26.64
N ALA A 167 6.20 -0.32 27.67
CA ALA A 167 6.56 -0.72 29.03
C ALA A 167 5.62 -1.77 29.65
N ASP A 168 4.38 -1.84 29.17
CA ASP A 168 3.33 -2.76 29.62
C ASP A 168 3.18 -4.00 28.73
N SER A 169 4.07 -4.20 27.76
CA SER A 169 4.07 -5.40 26.93
C SER A 169 5.20 -6.37 27.29
N SER A 170 5.04 -7.63 26.90
CA SER A 170 6.04 -8.68 27.10
C SER A 170 6.33 -9.40 25.80
N CYS A 171 7.57 -9.88 25.66
CA CYS A 171 7.98 -10.67 24.51
C CYS A 171 7.32 -12.06 24.53
N GLU A 172 6.59 -12.36 23.46
CA GLU A 172 5.89 -13.62 23.24
C GLU A 172 6.23 -14.19 21.87
N LEU A 173 6.10 -15.51 21.72
CA LEU A 173 6.30 -16.14 20.42
C LEU A 173 5.30 -15.59 19.40
N PHE A 174 5.72 -15.43 18.15
CA PHE A 174 4.82 -15.07 17.05
C PHE A 174 3.62 -16.03 16.97
N SER A 175 3.82 -17.32 17.26
CA SER A 175 2.74 -18.32 17.31
C SER A 175 1.72 -18.12 18.45
N ASN A 176 2.05 -17.33 19.47
CA ASN A 176 1.11 -16.92 20.51
C ASN A 176 0.40 -15.60 20.15
N VAL A 177 1.12 -14.67 19.51
CA VAL A 177 0.61 -13.34 19.13
C VAL A 177 -0.33 -13.41 17.92
N TYR A 178 -0.02 -14.27 16.95
CA TYR A 178 -0.79 -14.41 15.70
C TYR A 178 -1.45 -15.78 15.62
N LYS A 179 -2.75 -15.78 15.33
CA LYS A 179 -3.59 -16.98 15.30
C LYS A 179 -3.14 -17.99 14.24
N ASP A 180 -2.77 -17.50 13.07
CA ASP A 180 -2.29 -18.27 11.92
C ASP A 180 -1.48 -17.37 10.98
N ALA A 181 -1.00 -17.92 9.86
CA ALA A 181 -0.23 -17.16 8.88
C ALA A 181 -1.02 -15.99 8.29
N SER A 182 -2.30 -16.18 7.97
CA SER A 182 -3.13 -15.12 7.39
C SER A 182 -3.32 -13.96 8.36
N ASP A 183 -3.54 -14.28 9.63
CA ASP A 183 -3.62 -13.33 10.71
C ASP A 183 -2.32 -12.52 10.86
N PHE A 184 -1.17 -13.21 10.81
CA PHE A 184 0.16 -12.60 10.83
C PHE A 184 0.39 -11.61 9.68
N CYS A 185 0.26 -12.07 8.42
CA CYS A 185 0.55 -11.24 7.26
C CYS A 185 -0.37 -10.00 7.18
N HIS A 186 -1.62 -10.15 7.62
CA HIS A 186 -2.57 -9.05 7.66
C HIS A 186 -2.25 -8.02 8.76
N ALA A 187 -1.96 -8.49 9.97
CA ALA A 187 -1.84 -7.62 11.15
C ALA A 187 -0.48 -6.92 11.27
N ILE A 188 0.62 -7.57 10.91
CA ILE A 188 1.96 -7.08 11.25
C ILE A 188 2.25 -5.67 10.68
N TRP A 189 1.69 -5.34 9.52
CA TRP A 189 1.88 -4.06 8.85
C TRP A 189 0.58 -3.26 8.68
N ASP A 190 -0.30 -3.24 9.68
CA ASP A 190 -1.56 -2.46 9.68
C ASP A 190 -2.36 -2.67 8.38
N GLY A 191 -2.71 -3.93 8.08
CA GLY A 191 -3.45 -4.29 6.87
C GLY A 191 -2.68 -4.06 5.56
N GLY A 192 -1.34 -4.02 5.60
CA GLY A 192 -0.51 -3.91 4.40
C GLY A 192 -0.79 -5.01 3.39
N TRP A 193 -1.00 -6.23 3.89
CA TRP A 193 -1.34 -7.39 3.11
C TRP A 193 -2.76 -7.88 3.38
N LYS A 194 -3.35 -8.48 2.36
CA LYS A 194 -4.54 -9.32 2.45
C LYS A 194 -4.20 -10.66 1.83
N VAL A 195 -4.32 -11.75 2.58
CA VAL A 195 -4.02 -13.07 2.01
C VAL A 195 -5.11 -13.48 1.03
N GLU A 196 -4.69 -13.90 -0.16
CA GLU A 196 -5.57 -14.32 -1.25
C GLU A 196 -5.05 -15.61 -1.90
N LYS A 197 -5.97 -16.38 -2.48
CA LYS A 197 -5.63 -17.58 -3.25
C LYS A 197 -5.20 -17.20 -4.67
N ALA A 198 -4.30 -18.01 -5.23
CA ALA A 198 -3.93 -17.92 -6.64
C ALA A 198 -5.16 -18.06 -7.56
N PRO A 199 -5.15 -17.44 -8.76
CA PRO A 199 -4.03 -16.74 -9.38
C PRO A 199 -4.01 -15.22 -9.14
N ARG A 200 -4.92 -14.66 -8.34
CA ARG A 200 -5.08 -13.19 -8.18
C ARG A 200 -4.36 -12.66 -6.94
N CYS A 201 -3.09 -13.00 -6.81
CA CYS A 201 -2.26 -12.65 -5.66
C CYS A 201 -0.81 -12.41 -6.10
N MET A 202 -0.06 -11.68 -5.29
CA MET A 202 1.31 -11.26 -5.55
C MET A 202 2.32 -12.08 -4.75
N HIS A 203 3.52 -12.20 -5.31
CA HIS A 203 4.65 -12.89 -4.72
C HIS A 203 5.79 -11.92 -4.38
N PHE A 204 6.47 -12.16 -3.26
CA PHE A 204 7.75 -11.52 -2.89
C PHE A 204 8.83 -12.52 -2.44
N VAL A 205 8.45 -13.76 -2.14
CA VAL A 205 9.35 -14.78 -1.57
C VAL A 205 10.24 -15.44 -2.63
N ALA A 206 9.71 -15.67 -3.82
CA ALA A 206 10.48 -16.16 -4.97
C ALA A 206 10.23 -15.21 -6.13
N VAL A 207 11.22 -14.37 -6.46
CA VAL A 207 11.08 -13.37 -7.52
C VAL A 207 11.95 -13.74 -8.72
N ASP A 208 11.41 -14.59 -9.59
CA ASP A 208 11.94 -14.89 -10.93
C ASP A 208 11.16 -14.12 -12.02
N GLU A 209 11.58 -14.21 -13.27
CA GLU A 209 10.88 -13.53 -14.38
C GLU A 209 9.39 -13.89 -14.47
N ARG A 210 9.02 -15.14 -14.17
CA ARG A 210 7.60 -15.56 -14.19
C ARG A 210 6.79 -14.86 -13.11
N SER A 211 7.32 -14.75 -11.90
CA SER A 211 6.66 -14.07 -10.78
C SER A 211 6.57 -12.55 -10.99
N LYS A 212 7.55 -11.94 -11.67
CA LYS A 212 7.51 -10.51 -12.06
C LYS A 212 6.38 -10.26 -13.05
N GLU A 213 6.34 -11.04 -14.12
CA GLU A 213 5.24 -10.99 -15.10
C GLU A 213 3.90 -11.29 -14.43
N HIS A 214 3.88 -12.20 -13.46
CA HIS A 214 2.67 -12.51 -12.69
C HIS A 214 2.18 -11.33 -11.87
N ASN A 215 3.04 -10.68 -11.08
CA ASN A 215 2.67 -9.50 -10.31
C ASN A 215 2.19 -8.35 -11.22
N GLN A 216 2.82 -8.17 -12.39
CA GLN A 216 2.38 -7.21 -13.39
C GLN A 216 0.96 -7.54 -13.91
N ARG A 217 0.67 -8.81 -14.21
CA ARG A 217 -0.69 -9.24 -14.64
C ARG A 217 -1.72 -9.02 -13.53
N VAL A 218 -1.39 -9.35 -12.28
CA VAL A 218 -2.29 -9.16 -11.13
C VAL A 218 -2.60 -7.68 -10.92
N ALA A 219 -1.59 -6.81 -11.02
CA ALA A 219 -1.79 -5.36 -10.97
C ALA A 219 -2.71 -4.86 -12.09
N ARG A 220 -2.49 -5.31 -13.33
CA ARG A 220 -3.35 -4.94 -14.48
C ARG A 220 -4.79 -5.40 -14.28
N GLN A 221 -5.01 -6.63 -13.86
CA GLN A 221 -6.36 -7.17 -13.63
C GLN A 221 -7.10 -6.39 -12.53
N ALA A 222 -6.40 -6.01 -11.46
CA ALA A 222 -6.97 -5.19 -10.40
C ALA A 222 -7.33 -3.79 -10.90
N ALA A 223 -6.44 -3.16 -11.67
CA ALA A 223 -6.69 -1.87 -12.31
C ALA A 223 -7.89 -1.91 -13.27
N GLU A 224 -7.98 -2.92 -14.14
CA GLU A 224 -9.11 -3.15 -15.04
C GLU A 224 -10.44 -3.24 -14.28
N GLU A 225 -10.47 -3.99 -13.18
CA GLU A 225 -11.66 -4.13 -12.34
C GLU A 225 -12.06 -2.80 -11.67
N ILE A 226 -11.09 -2.02 -11.19
CA ILE A 226 -11.35 -0.69 -10.61
C ILE A 226 -11.95 0.25 -11.67
N ILE A 227 -11.32 0.37 -12.83
CA ILE A 227 -11.79 1.25 -13.92
C ILE A 227 -13.17 0.83 -14.43
N ARG A 228 -13.41 -0.49 -14.55
CA ARG A 228 -14.73 -1.03 -14.92
C ARG A 228 -15.82 -0.65 -13.90
N ARG A 229 -15.51 -0.72 -12.60
CA ARG A 229 -16.45 -0.30 -11.55
C ARG A 229 -16.73 1.20 -11.61
N LEU A 230 -15.70 2.03 -11.77
CA LEU A 230 -15.84 3.48 -11.85
C LEU A 230 -16.69 3.92 -13.07
N SER A 231 -16.45 3.32 -14.23
CA SER A 231 -17.21 3.58 -15.45
C SER A 231 -18.66 3.08 -15.39
N GLY A 232 -18.91 1.90 -14.79
CA GLY A 232 -20.25 1.37 -14.57
C GLY A 232 -21.10 2.21 -13.60
N THR A 233 -20.47 2.78 -12.57
CA THR A 233 -21.15 3.65 -11.60
C THR A 233 -21.62 4.97 -12.25
N CYS A 234 -20.88 5.48 -13.23
CA CYS A 234 -21.24 6.69 -13.98
C CYS A 234 -22.48 6.47 -14.88
N SER A 235 -22.60 5.28 -15.50
CA SER A 235 -23.77 4.94 -16.33
C SER A 235 -25.07 4.86 -15.53
N ALA A 236 -25.02 4.35 -14.29
CA ALA A 236 -26.18 4.33 -13.39
C ALA A 236 -26.62 5.75 -12.96
N CYS A 237 -25.67 6.67 -12.79
CA CYS A 237 -25.94 8.06 -12.44
C CYS A 237 -26.64 8.82 -13.59
N SER A 238 -26.23 8.55 -14.84
CA SER A 238 -26.86 9.11 -16.04
C SER A 238 -28.32 8.66 -16.22
N GLN A 239 -28.65 7.42 -15.84
CA GLN A 239 -30.03 6.92 -15.88
C GLN A 239 -30.94 7.57 -14.85
N PHE A 240 -30.42 7.92 -13.66
CA PHE A 240 -31.19 8.63 -12.63
C PHE A 240 -31.55 10.07 -13.04
N SER A 241 -30.62 10.79 -13.68
CA SER A 241 -30.91 12.13 -14.22
C SER A 241 -31.95 12.11 -15.35
N GLY A 242 -31.94 11.06 -16.19
CA GLY A 242 -32.93 10.87 -17.25
C GLY A 242 -34.35 10.61 -16.74
N LEU A 243 -34.49 9.83 -15.66
CA LEU A 243 -35.80 9.57 -15.03
C LEU A 243 -36.39 10.81 -14.35
N VAL A 244 -35.56 11.65 -13.72
CA VAL A 244 -36.00 12.91 -13.11
C VAL A 244 -36.48 13.91 -14.17
N PHE A 245 -35.83 13.95 -15.34
CA PHE A 245 -36.27 14.78 -16.48
C PHE A 245 -37.57 14.28 -17.12
N LEU A 246 -37.83 12.97 -17.15
CA LEU A 246 -39.08 12.41 -17.68
C LEU A 246 -40.28 12.62 -16.73
N LEU A 247 -40.05 12.62 -15.42
CA LEU A 247 -41.08 12.88 -14.42
C LEU A 247 -41.46 14.37 -14.33
N SER A 248 -40.57 15.30 -14.69
CA SER A 248 -40.89 16.75 -14.72
C SER A 248 -41.66 17.18 -15.97
N LEU A 249 -41.63 16.40 -17.05
CA LEU A 249 -42.37 16.67 -18.30
C LEU A 249 -43.81 16.11 -18.30
N THR A 250 -44.21 15.35 -17.27
CA THR A 250 -45.56 14.74 -17.19
C THR A 250 -46.45 15.37 -16.12
N ILE A 251 -46.01 16.45 -15.46
CA ILE A 251 -46.85 17.23 -14.54
C ILE A 251 -47.45 18.41 -15.33
N PRO A 252 -48.73 18.36 -15.74
CA PRO A 252 -49.38 19.54 -16.30
C PRO A 252 -49.43 20.64 -15.24
N LEU A 253 -48.88 21.81 -15.57
CA LEU A 253 -49.02 23.05 -14.82
C LEU A 253 -50.50 23.44 -14.75
N VAL A 254 -51.21 22.94 -13.74
CA VAL A 254 -52.53 23.45 -13.35
C VAL A 254 -52.34 24.34 -12.14
N PHE A 255 -51.97 25.60 -12.38
CA PHE A 255 -52.26 26.69 -11.45
C PHE A 255 -53.14 27.69 -12.16
N GLY A 256 -54.44 27.40 -12.12
CA GLY A 256 -55.50 28.37 -12.35
C GLY A 256 -55.55 29.33 -11.17
N ILE A 257 -55.33 30.60 -11.47
CA ILE A 257 -55.66 31.74 -10.61
C ILE A 257 -57.17 31.72 -10.34
N ARG A 258 -57.60 31.84 -9.08
CA ARG A 258 -58.86 32.51 -8.71
C ARG A 258 -58.95 32.86 -7.22
N TYR A 259 -59.12 34.18 -7.02
CA TYR A 259 -59.51 34.98 -5.85
C TYR A 259 -58.65 34.93 -4.59
#